data_AF-A0A366GLY0-F1
#
_entry.id   AF-A0A366GLY0-F1
#
_cell.length_a   1.000
_cell.length_b   1.000
_cell.length_c   1.000
_cell.angle_alpha   90.00
_cell.angle_beta   90.00
_cell.angle_gamma   90.00
#
_symmetry.space_group_name_H-M   'P 1'
#
loop_
_entity.id
_entity.type
_entity.pdbx_description
1 polymer ?
#
loop_
_entity_poly.entity_id
_entity_poly.type
_entity_poly.pdbx_seq_one_letter_code
_entity_poly.pdbx_strand_id
1 'polypeptide(L)' 'MWALLAGEWKNSELLSYTEECTLKELDEKFALILQGKLKGRTVVKMK' A
#
# COMPACT_ATOMS: atom_id res chain seq x y z
N MET A 1 4.95 19.60 14.58
CA MET A 1 5.42 18.77 13.44
C MET A 1 4.40 17.70 13.07
N TRP A 2 4.04 16.77 13.97
CA TRP A 2 3.07 15.70 13.67
C TRP A 2 1.69 16.17 13.20
N ALA A 3 1.17 17.26 13.76
CA ALA A 3 -0.09 17.86 13.30
C ALA A 3 -0.03 18.38 11.86
N LEU A 4 1.12 18.89 11.41
CA LEU A 4 1.32 19.35 10.03
C LEU A 4 1.40 18.15 9.07
N LEU A 5 2.13 17.10 9.43
CA LEU A 5 2.23 15.85 8.66
C LEU A 5 0.88 15.13 8.50
N ALA A 6 0.02 15.20 9.51
CA ALA A 6 -1.32 14.62 9.45
C ALA A 6 -2.33 15.51 8.68
N GLY A 7 -2.01 16.79 8.49
CA GLY A 7 -2.87 17.80 7.88
C GLY A 7 -2.26 18.37 6.60
N GLU A 8 -1.75 19.59 6.68
CA GLU A 8 -1.31 20.38 5.52
C GLU A 8 -0.19 19.71 4.70
N TRP A 9 0.72 18.99 5.34
CA TRP A 9 1.81 18.27 4.68
C TRP A 9 1.44 16.82 4.35
N LYS A 10 0.18 16.43 4.55
CA LYS A 10 -0.28 15.09 4.20
C LYS A 10 -0.13 14.91 2.70
N ASN A 11 0.63 13.90 2.31
CA ASN A 11 0.76 13.53 0.90
C ASN A 11 -0.60 13.03 0.38
N SER A 12 -1.18 13.79 -0.55
CA SER A 12 -2.49 13.49 -1.16
C SER A 12 -2.48 12.21 -2.00
N GLU A 13 -1.30 11.75 -2.42
CA GLU A 13 -1.11 10.55 -3.22
C GLU A 13 -0.85 9.28 -2.38
N LEU A 14 -0.96 9.33 -1.04
CA LEU A 14 -0.73 8.13 -0.21
C LEU A 14 -1.55 6.90 -0.65
N LEU A 15 -2.76 7.15 -1.16
CA LEU A 15 -3.64 6.10 -1.66
C LEU A 15 -3.17 5.53 -3.01
N SER A 16 -2.44 6.29 -3.84
CA SER A 16 -1.90 5.78 -5.11
C SER A 16 -0.73 4.81 -4.91
N TYR A 17 -0.10 4.87 -3.73
CA TYR A 17 0.91 3.92 -3.29
C TYR A 17 0.33 2.75 -2.48
N THR A 18 -1.00 2.62 -2.41
CA THR A 18 -1.65 1.57 -1.63
C THR A 18 -2.52 0.73 -2.55
N GLU A 19 -2.26 -0.57 -2.57
CA GLU A 19 -3.07 -1.53 -3.33
C GLU A 19 -3.74 -2.49 -2.36
N GLU A 20 -5.07 -2.65 -2.45
CA GLU A 20 -5.80 -3.64 -1.64
C GLU A 20 -5.85 -4.98 -2.35
N CYS A 21 -5.62 -6.08 -1.62
CA CYS A 21 -5.81 -7.43 -2.13
C CYS A 21 -6.53 -8.33 -1.11
N THR A 22 -7.11 -9.42 -1.60
CA THR A 22 -7.68 -10.48 -0.76
C THR A 22 -6.63 -11.53 -0.40
N LEU A 23 -6.94 -12.39 0.59
CA LEU A 23 -6.03 -13.46 1.00
C LEU A 23 -5.70 -14.44 -0.13
N LYS A 24 -6.61 -14.62 -1.09
CA LYS A 24 -6.41 -15.50 -2.25
C LYS A 24 -5.39 -14.96 -3.24
N GLU A 25 -5.30 -13.64 -3.36
CA GLU A 25 -4.41 -12.94 -4.30
C GLU A 25 -3.04 -12.66 -3.67
N LEU A 26 -2.86 -13.01 -2.39
CA LEU A 26 -1.66 -12.69 -1.63
C LEU A 26 -0.42 -13.40 -2.15
N ASP A 27 -0.54 -14.67 -2.55
CA ASP A 27 0.58 -15.45 -3.08
C ASP A 27 1.13 -14.87 -4.39
N GLU A 28 0.26 -14.40 -5.28
CA GLU A 28 0.65 -13.71 -6.51
C GLU A 28 1.33 -12.38 -6.21
N LYS A 29 0.82 -11.64 -5.22
CA LYS A 29 1.44 -10.39 -4.76
C LYS A 29 2.81 -10.62 -4.13
N PHE A 30 3.02 -11.71 -3.38
CA PHE A 30 4.35 -12.04 -2.86
C PHE A 30 5.37 -12.27 -3.98
N ALA A 31 4.99 -13.02 -5.03
CA ALA A 31 5.86 -13.22 -6.18
C ALA A 31 6.24 -11.90 -6.86
N LEU A 32 5.29 -10.98 -7.01
CA LEU A 32 5.52 -9.66 -7.60
C LEU A 32 6.36 -8.73 -6.71
N ILE A 33 6.20 -8.81 -5.37
CA ILE A 33 7.02 -8.08 -4.40
C ILE A 33 8.47 -8.54 -4.49
N LEU A 34 8.70 -9.86 -4.50
CA LEU A 34 10.03 -10.44 -4.61
C LEU A 34 10.74 -10.08 -5.93
N GLN A 35 9.98 -9.90 -7.00
CA GLN A 35 10.48 -9.43 -8.30
C GLN A 35 10.70 -7.92 -8.36
N GLY A 36 10.34 -7.15 -7.31
CA GLY A 36 10.46 -5.69 -7.28
C GLY A 36 9.52 -4.98 -8.26
N LYS A 37 8.42 -5.62 -8.69
CA LYS A 37 7.48 -5.08 -9.69
C LYS A 37 6.37 -4.24 -9.10
N LEU A 38 6.19 -4.27 -7.78
CA LEU A 38 5.16 -3.52 -7.08
C LEU A 38 5.76 -2.29 -6.38
N LYS A 39 5.03 -1.18 -6.46
CA LYS A 39 5.40 0.10 -5.86
C LYS A 39 4.46 0.41 -4.70
N GLY A 40 5.01 0.80 -3.55
CA GLY A 40 4.22 1.20 -2.39
C GLY A 40 3.94 0.05 -1.42
N ARG A 41 2.69 -0.05 -0.94
CA ARG A 41 2.26 -1.01 0.08
C ARG A 41 1.03 -1.78 -0.40
N THR A 42 1.05 -3.09 -0.18
CA THR A 42 -0.13 -3.95 -0.40
C THR A 42 -0.85 -4.17 0.94
N VAL A 43 -2.14 -3.88 0.99
CA VAL A 43 -3.00 -4.04 2.17
C VAL A 43 -3.91 -5.24 1.97
N VAL A 44 -3.81 -6.23 2.86
CA VAL A 44 -4.62 -7.44 2.79
C VAL A 44 -5.93 -7.24 3.54
N LYS A 45 -7.04 -7.42 2.83
CA LYS A 45 -8.37 -7.36 3.43
C LYS A 45 -8.73 -8.71 4.06
N MET A 46 -8.68 -8.75 5.38
CA MET A 46 -9.13 -9.88 6.21
C MET A 46 -10.62 -9.67 6.54
N LYS A 47 -11.52 -10.02 5.63
CA LYS A 47 -12.97 -10.01 5.89
C LYS A 47 -13.56 -11.39 5.63
#